data_AF-X1R0W3-F1
#
_entry.id   AF-X1R0W3-F1
#
_cell.length_a   1.000
_cell.length_b   1.000
_cell.length_c   1.000
_cell.angle_alpha   90.00
_cell.angle_beta   90.00
_cell.angle_gamma   90.00
#
_symmetry.space_group_name_H-M   'P 1'
#
loop_
_entity.id
_entity.type
_entity.pdbx_description
1 polymer ?
#
loop_
_entity_poly.entity_id
_entity_poly.type
_entity_poly.pdbx_seq_one_letter_code
_entity_poly.pdbx_strand_id
1 'polypeptide(L)' 'MRPMLDDNGQRLRVSVVDNSIGIRKEDQERIFDAFTQGEPLSGGTRKGTGLGLTLTRQFV' A
#
# COMPACT_ATOMS: atom_id res chain seq x y z
N MET A 1 8.69 -4.03 9.19
CA MET A 1 9.63 -3.02 8.63
C MET A 1 10.21 -2.22 9.79
N ARG A 2 11.54 -2.15 9.94
CA ARG A 2 12.18 -1.26 10.92
C ARG A 2 12.37 0.10 10.23
N PRO A 3 11.84 1.21 10.76
CA PRO A 3 12.04 2.52 10.14
C PRO A 3 13.53 2.86 10.09
N MET A 4 13.99 3.42 8.97
CA MET A 4 15.31 4.04 8.91
C MET A 4 15.34 5.27 9.82
N LEU A 5 16.49 5.54 10.44
CA LEU A 5 16.72 6.77 11.21
C LEU A 5 17.13 7.86 10.21
N ASP A 6 16.65 9.08 10.40
CA ASP A 6 17.23 10.23 9.70
C ASP A 6 18.64 10.54 10.24
N ASP A 7 19.33 11.49 9.62
CA ASP A 7 20.70 11.88 9.98
C ASP A 7 20.83 12.38 11.44
N ASN A 8 19.71 12.69 12.11
CA ASN A 8 19.63 13.11 13.51
C ASN A 8 19.18 11.98 14.46
N GLY A 9 19.03 10.75 13.99
CA GLY A 9 18.57 9.63 14.80
C GLY A 9 17.07 9.66 15.12
N GLN A 10 16.28 10.43 14.38
CA GLN A 10 14.83 10.53 14.57
C GLN A 10 14.08 9.55 13.68
N ARG A 11 12.94 9.08 14.18
CA ARG A 11 12.00 8.23 13.42
C ARG A 11 10.64 8.89 13.43
N LEU A 12 10.09 9.11 12.23
CA LEU A 12 8.71 9.53 12.07
C LEU A 12 7.85 8.32 11.72
N ARG A 13 6.70 8.18 12.39
CA ARG A 13 5.66 7.22 12.01
C ARG A 13 4.49 8.00 11.41
N VAL A 14 4.12 7.61 10.19
CA VAL A 14 2.93 8.13 9.51
C VAL A 14 1.90 7.01 9.39
N SER A 15 0.64 7.30 9.69
CA SER A 15 -0.48 6.37 9.54
C SER A 15 -1.60 7.02 8.74
N VAL A 16 -2.15 6.28 7.79
CA VAL A 16 -3.33 6.68 7.01
C VAL A 16 -4.46 5.73 7.38
N VAL A 17 -5.62 6.27 7.74
CA VAL A 17 -6.83 5.51 8.06
C VAL A 17 -7.90 5.91 7.07
N ASP A 18 -8.59 4.90 6.55
CA ASP A 18 -9.72 5.04 5.64
C ASP A 18 -10.86 4.17 6.14
N ASN A 19 -12.10 4.56 5.81
CA ASN A 19 -13.33 3.90 6.27
C ASN A 19 -13.99 3.06 5.16
N SER A 20 -13.26 2.69 4.11
CA SER A 20 -13.79 1.84 3.03
C SER A 20 -13.90 0.36 3.44
N ILE A 21 -14.21 -0.47 2.44
CA ILE A 21 -14.40 -1.92 2.57
C ILE A 21 -13.20 -2.68 3.14
N GLY A 22 -12.03 -2.04 3.22
CA GLY A 22 -10.79 -2.67 3.68
C GLY A 22 -10.18 -3.64 2.68
N ILE A 23 -9.23 -4.43 3.16
CA ILE A 23 -8.44 -5.37 2.35
C ILE A 23 -8.49 -6.74 3.03
N ARG A 24 -8.84 -7.77 2.27
CA ARG A 24 -8.84 -9.17 2.73
C ARG A 24 -7.45 -9.57 3.23
N LYS A 25 -7.40 -10.42 4.25
CA LYS A 25 -6.15 -10.77 4.95
C LYS A 25 -5.12 -11.40 4.01
N GLU A 26 -5.58 -12.26 3.12
CA GLU A 26 -4.80 -12.93 2.07
C GLU A 26 -4.23 -11.97 1.02
N ASP A 27 -4.85 -10.80 0.84
CA ASP A 27 -4.43 -9.80 -0.14
C ASP A 27 -3.43 -8.79 0.46
N GLN A 28 -3.37 -8.64 1.80
CA GLN A 28 -2.60 -7.59 2.49
C GLN A 28 -1.11 -7.56 2.17
N GLU A 29 -0.50 -8.71 1.88
CA GLU A 29 0.92 -8.76 1.49
C GLU A 29 1.09 -8.46 0.00
N ARG A 30 0.19 -8.99 -0.83
CA ARG A 30 0.27 -8.91 -2.30
C ARG A 30 -0.07 -7.53 -2.85
N ILE A 31 -0.77 -6.67 -2.10
CA ILE A 31 -1.11 -5.29 -2.55
C ILE A 31 0.14 -4.44 -2.86
N PHE A 32 1.33 -4.85 -2.40
CA PHE A 32 2.59 -4.19 -2.68
C PHE A 32 3.31 -4.74 -3.92
N ASP A 33 2.82 -5.84 -4.51
CA ASP A 33 3.40 -6.42 -5.73
C ASP A 33 3.03 -5.59 -6.96
N ALA A 34 3.97 -5.46 -7.90
CA ALA A 34 3.77 -4.67 -9.09
C ALA A 34 2.59 -5.18 -9.92
N PHE A 35 1.75 -4.26 -10.40
CA PHE A 35 0.56 -4.55 -11.20
C PHE A 35 -0.55 -5.31 -10.46
N THR A 36 -0.41 -5.54 -9.15
CA THR A 36 -1.49 -6.12 -8.34
C THR A 36 -2.62 -5.10 -8.16
N GLN A 37 -3.84 -5.58 -8.33
CA GLN A 37 -5.06 -4.83 -8.12
C GLN A 37 -6.06 -5.71 -7.36
N GLY A 38 -6.76 -5.16 -6.37
CA GLY A 38 -7.82 -5.86 -5.63
C GLY A 38 -9.03 -6.18 -6.50
N GLU A 39 -9.89 -7.09 -6.03
CA GLU A 39 -11.10 -7.46 -6.77
C GLU A 39 -12.05 -6.26 -6.98
N PRO A 40 -12.70 -6.15 -8.15
CA PRO A 40 -13.62 -5.06 -8.43
C PRO A 40 -14.91 -5.26 -7.64
N LEU A 41 -15.35 -4.20 -6.97
CA LEU A 41 -16.56 -4.23 -6.15
C LEU A 41 -17.87 -4.37 -6.94
N SER A 42 -17.90 -3.99 -8.22
CA SER A 42 -19.14 -3.96 -9.02
C SER A 42 -18.93 -4.11 -10.52
N GLY A 43 -18.15 -5.11 -10.95
CA GLY A 43 -18.07 -5.53 -12.36
C GLY A 43 -17.49 -4.51 -13.36
N GLY A 44 -17.02 -3.35 -12.88
CA GLY A 44 -16.41 -2.31 -13.72
C GLY A 44 -14.92 -2.51 -13.97
N THR A 45 -14.40 -1.84 -15.00
CA THR A 45 -12.98 -1.79 -15.32
C THR A 45 -12.21 -1.06 -14.22
N ARG A 46 -11.13 -1.69 -13.71
CA ARG A 46 -10.26 -1.07 -12.70
C ARG A 46 -9.47 0.08 -13.34
N LYS A 47 -9.48 1.25 -12.71
CA LYS A 47 -8.59 2.37 -13.08
C LYS A 47 -7.24 2.23 -12.36
N GLY A 48 -6.17 2.66 -13.03
CA GLY A 48 -4.80 2.63 -12.51
C GLY A 48 -4.01 1.40 -12.95
N THR A 49 -2.71 1.41 -12.70
CA THR A 49 -1.77 0.35 -13.13
C THR A 49 -1.41 -0.63 -12.01
N GLY A 50 -1.78 -0.35 -10.76
CA GLY A 50 -1.35 -1.16 -9.61
C GLY A 50 0.10 -0.90 -9.18
N LEU A 51 0.70 0.24 -9.56
CA LEU A 51 2.09 0.57 -9.19
C LEU A 51 2.22 1.44 -7.92
N GLY A 52 1.14 2.07 -7.45
CA GLY A 52 1.21 3.06 -6.37
C GLY A 52 1.83 2.52 -5.08
N LEU A 53 1.27 1.43 -4.54
CA LEU A 53 1.76 0.82 -3.30
C LEU A 53 3.14 0.17 -3.46
N THR A 54 3.44 -0.39 -4.64
CA THR A 54 4.77 -0.90 -4.97
C THR A 54 5.83 0.19 -4.86
N LEU A 55 5.57 1.35 -5.47
CA LEU A 55 6.47 2.51 -5.38
C LEU A 55 6.58 3.00 -3.95
N THR A 56 5.46 3.13 -3.21
CA THR A 56 5.50 3.52 -1.79
C THR A 56 6.45 2.64 -0.99
N ARG A 57 6.42 1.32 -1.18
CA ARG A 57 7.31 0.38 -0.48
C ARG A 57 8.78 0.49 -0.88
N GLN A 58 9.07 0.99 -2.09
CA GLN A 58 10.45 1.21 -2.55
C GLN A 58 11.07 2.50 -1.99
N PHE A 59 10.25 3.51 -1.69
CA PHE A 59 10.72 4.82 -1.24
C PHE A 59 10.76 5.00 0.29
N VAL A 60 10.16 4.08 1.06
CA VAL A 60 10.09 4.15 2.54
C VAL A 60 10.90 3.07 3.23
#